data_AF-A0A2H0LQX1-F1
#
_entry.id   AF-A0A2H0LQX1-F1
#
_cell.length_a   1.000
_cell.length_b   1.000
_cell.length_c   1.000
_cell.angle_alpha   90.00
_cell.angle_beta   90.00
_cell.angle_gamma   90.00
#
_symmetry.space_group_name_H-M   'P 1'
#
loop_
_entity.id
_entity.type
_entity.pdbx_description
1 polymer ?
#
loop_
_entity_poly.entity_id
_entity_poly.type
_entity_poly.pdbx_seq_one_letter_code
_entity_poly.pdbx_strand_id
1 'polypeptide(L)'
;MSEADWELAQLGMSRKEYDMDMQRNTVYRDYIYNILYIGMSEPDFVRLFTKKDNEIQTNRPFIADHRKNQYIISILTGSFDDRSRLTFEDSKLVKYEEYGRGSNPLGYSNKNHMLQKQ
;
A
#
# COMPACT_ATOMS: atom_id res chain seq x y z
N MET A 1 20.77 -18.40 -10.59
CA MET A 1 19.53 -18.28 -9.80
C MET A 1 19.16 -16.81 -9.83
N SER A 2 18.01 -16.45 -10.37
CA SER A 2 17.59 -15.04 -10.41
C SER A 2 17.02 -14.61 -9.05
N GLU A 3 16.98 -13.31 -8.77
CA GLU A 3 16.39 -12.75 -7.54
C GLU A 3 14.93 -13.20 -7.37
N ALA A 4 14.17 -13.27 -8.47
CA ALA A 4 12.80 -13.77 -8.47
C ALA A 4 12.69 -15.27 -8.14
N ASP A 5 13.64 -16.11 -8.59
CA ASP A 5 13.64 -17.54 -8.25
C ASP A 5 13.98 -17.77 -6.77
N TRP A 6 14.81 -16.89 -6.19
CA TRP A 6 15.16 -16.92 -4.78
C TRP A 6 13.98 -16.51 -3.89
N GLU A 7 13.24 -15.47 -4.29
CA GLU A 7 12.00 -15.05 -3.62
C GLU A 7 10.91 -16.12 -3.67
N LEU A 8 10.70 -16.75 -4.83
CA LEU A 8 9.73 -17.84 -5.01
C LEU A 8 9.98 -19.02 -4.08
N ALA A 9 11.25 -19.42 -3.95
CA ALA A 9 11.66 -20.53 -3.08
C ALA A 9 11.42 -20.23 -1.59
N GLN A 10 11.60 -18.99 -1.15
CA GLN A 10 11.29 -18.58 0.23
C GLN A 10 9.80 -18.51 0.53
N LEU A 11 9.00 -18.16 -0.48
CA LEU A 11 7.56 -18.01 -0.34
C LEU A 11 6.82 -19.35 -0.43
N GLY A 12 7.46 -20.40 -0.94
CA GLY A 12 6.78 -21.67 -1.20
C GLY A 12 5.69 -21.53 -2.27
N MET A 13 5.86 -20.58 -3.20
CA MET A 13 4.88 -20.23 -4.23
C MET A 13 5.37 -20.63 -5.62
N SER A 14 4.44 -20.93 -6.51
CA SER A 14 4.74 -21.07 -7.94
C SER A 14 4.98 -19.69 -8.58
N ARG A 15 5.75 -19.69 -9.69
CA ARG A 15 5.98 -18.48 -10.49
C ARG A 15 4.68 -17.79 -10.90
N LYS A 16 3.68 -18.59 -11.28
CA LYS A 16 2.36 -18.10 -11.68
C LYS A 16 1.64 -17.37 -10.54
N GLU A 17 1.70 -17.90 -9.32
CA GLU A 17 1.08 -17.26 -8.15
C GLU A 17 1.77 -15.95 -7.79
N TYR A 18 3.10 -15.91 -7.86
CA TYR A 18 3.87 -14.69 -7.65
C TYR A 18 3.52 -13.61 -8.69
N ASP A 19 3.53 -13.96 -9.98
CA ASP A 19 3.21 -13.01 -11.04
C ASP A 19 1.75 -12.50 -10.91
N MET A 20 0.82 -13.36 -10.51
CA MET A 20 -0.58 -12.97 -10.23
C MET A 20 -0.70 -12.01 -9.05
N ASP A 21 -0.02 -12.28 -7.94
CA ASP A 21 -0.07 -11.42 -6.75
C ASP A 21 0.68 -10.09 -6.99
N MET A 22 1.79 -10.10 -7.75
CA MET A 22 2.48 -8.88 -8.19
C MET A 22 1.61 -8.00 -9.10
N GLN A 23 0.87 -8.61 -10.03
CA GLN A 23 -0.08 -7.89 -10.88
C GLN A 23 -1.20 -7.27 -10.04
N ARG A 24 -1.74 -8.00 -9.05
CA ARG A 24 -2.75 -7.47 -8.12
C ARG A 24 -2.21 -6.29 -7.32
N ASN A 25 -0.99 -6.39 -6.77
CA ASN A 25 -0.35 -5.30 -6.04
C ASN A 25 -0.19 -4.04 -6.89
N THR A 26 0.19 -4.17 -8.16
CA THR A 26 0.34 -3.03 -9.08
C THR A 26 -0.98 -2.27 -9.24
N VAL A 27 -2.08 -2.98 -9.48
CA VAL A 27 -3.41 -2.38 -9.61
C VAL A 27 -3.84 -1.63 -8.34
N TYR A 28 -3.49 -2.14 -7.16
CA TYR A 28 -3.84 -1.46 -5.89
C TYR A 28 -2.98 -0.25 -5.59
N ARG A 29 -1.67 -0.32 -5.90
CA ARG A 29 -0.81 0.85 -5.78
C ARG A 29 -1.34 1.98 -6.66
N ASP A 30 -1.68 1.67 -7.92
CA ASP A 30 -2.32 2.63 -8.82
C ASP A 30 -3.62 3.18 -8.25
N TYR A 31 -4.46 2.35 -7.63
CA TYR A 31 -5.68 2.82 -6.97
C TYR A 31 -5.39 3.80 -5.82
N ILE A 32 -4.47 3.45 -4.91
CA ILE A 32 -4.09 4.31 -3.77
C ILE A 32 -3.50 5.63 -4.26
N TYR A 33 -2.61 5.58 -5.25
CA TYR A 33 -2.03 6.77 -5.87
C TYR A 33 -3.06 7.67 -6.52
N ASN A 34 -4.12 7.11 -7.12
CA ASN A 34 -5.18 7.90 -7.75
C ASN A 34 -6.12 8.56 -6.75
N ILE A 35 -6.28 8.00 -5.54
CA ILE A 35 -7.20 8.56 -4.54
C ILE A 35 -6.50 9.44 -3.50
N LEU A 36 -5.24 9.15 -3.14
CA LEU A 36 -4.48 9.89 -2.14
C LEU A 36 -3.75 11.09 -2.76
N TYR A 37 -3.74 12.21 -2.05
CA TYR A 37 -2.97 13.39 -2.45
C TYR A 37 -2.52 14.20 -1.22
N ILE A 38 -1.38 14.87 -1.34
CA ILE A 38 -0.87 15.76 -0.30
C ILE A 38 -1.85 16.94 -0.09
N GLY A 39 -2.23 17.18 1.16
CA GLY A 39 -3.26 18.13 1.55
C GLY A 39 -4.67 17.53 1.66
N MET A 40 -4.84 16.23 1.41
CA MET A 40 -6.08 15.52 1.73
C MET A 40 -6.41 15.68 3.22
N SER A 41 -7.68 15.95 3.56
CA SER A 41 -8.08 16.02 4.96
C SER A 41 -8.13 14.63 5.60
N GLU A 42 -7.76 14.54 6.87
CA GLU A 42 -7.84 13.29 7.63
C GLU A 42 -9.25 12.69 7.65
N PRO A 43 -10.36 13.46 7.81
CA PRO A 43 -11.71 12.92 7.67
C PRO A 43 -12.03 12.37 6.26
N ASP A 44 -11.56 13.03 5.20
CA ASP A 44 -11.76 12.53 3.82
C ASP A 44 -10.99 11.23 3.59
N PHE A 45 -9.75 11.16 4.08
CA PHE A 45 -8.94 9.94 4.09
C PHE A 45 -9.68 8.82 4.83
N VAL A 46 -10.06 9.02 6.10
CA VAL A 46 -10.74 7.99 6.89
C VAL A 46 -12.03 7.55 6.17
N ARG A 47 -12.80 8.47 5.60
CA ARG A 47 -14.01 8.13 4.84
C ARG A 47 -13.72 7.23 3.63
N LEU A 48 -12.62 7.44 2.90
CA LEU A 48 -12.25 6.60 1.75
C LEU A 48 -11.96 5.15 2.14
N PHE A 49 -11.32 4.93 3.29
CA PHE A 49 -10.89 3.58 3.73
C PHE A 49 -11.81 2.93 4.77
N THR A 50 -12.80 3.65 5.31
CA THR A 50 -13.82 3.11 6.24
C THR A 50 -15.19 2.91 5.60
N LYS A 51 -15.38 3.30 4.33
CA LYS A 51 -16.62 3.04 3.60
C LYS A 51 -16.80 1.52 3.46
N LYS A 52 -17.51 0.93 4.42
CA LYS A 52 -18.02 -0.44 4.40
C LYS A 52 -18.98 -0.57 3.22
N ASP A 53 -18.45 -0.89 2.05
CA ASP A 53 -19.23 -1.72 1.15
C ASP A 53 -19.16 -3.13 1.75
N ASN A 54 -20.33 -3.68 2.08
CA ASN A 54 -20.58 -4.88 2.90
C ASN A 54 -20.06 -6.21 2.31
N GLU A 55 -19.01 -6.19 1.50
CA GLU A 55 -18.34 -7.40 1.03
C GLU A 55 -16.89 -7.34 1.48
N ILE A 56 -16.53 -8.30 2.34
CA ILE A 56 -15.14 -8.63 2.67
C ILE A 56 -14.48 -9.09 1.37
N GLN A 57 -14.04 -8.13 0.55
CA GLN A 57 -13.10 -8.38 -0.53
C GLN A 57 -11.74 -8.42 0.15
N THR A 58 -11.22 -9.63 0.31
CA THR A 58 -9.91 -9.99 0.90
C THR A 58 -8.70 -9.31 0.26
N ASN A 59 -8.91 -8.35 -0.66
CA ASN A 59 -7.91 -7.70 -1.47
C ASN A 59 -7.99 -6.16 -1.46
N ARG A 60 -8.87 -5.50 -0.68
CA ARG A 60 -8.92 -4.01 -0.65
C ARG A 60 -7.93 -3.42 0.36
N PRO A 61 -7.29 -2.27 0.08
CA PRO A 61 -6.51 -1.55 1.09
C PRO A 61 -7.37 -1.19 2.30
N PHE A 62 -6.85 -1.39 3.51
CA PHE A 62 -7.54 -1.06 4.75
C PHE A 62 -6.61 -0.40 5.76
N ILE A 63 -7.17 0.36 6.70
CA ILE A 63 -6.40 0.93 7.81
C ILE A 63 -6.06 -0.21 8.78
N ALA A 64 -4.78 -0.57 8.84
CA ALA A 64 -4.26 -1.65 9.68
C ALA A 64 -3.85 -1.17 11.08
N ASP A 65 -3.35 0.06 11.21
CA ASP A 65 -3.01 0.69 12.49
C ASP A 65 -3.19 2.20 12.39
N HIS A 66 -3.41 2.84 13.53
CA HIS A 66 -3.49 4.29 13.67
C HIS A 66 -2.91 4.70 15.03
N ARG A 67 -1.89 5.56 15.01
CA ARG A 67 -1.26 6.10 16.22
C ARG A 67 -0.92 7.58 16.03
N LYS A 68 -1.43 8.42 16.94
CA LYS A 68 -1.25 9.88 16.93
C LYS A 68 -1.73 10.50 15.61
N ASN A 69 -0.80 10.89 14.75
CA ASN A 69 -1.02 11.55 13.47
C ASN A 69 -0.56 10.68 12.29
N GLN A 70 -0.40 9.38 12.52
CA GLN A 70 0.07 8.43 11.53
C GLN A 70 -0.93 7.29 11.34
N TYR A 71 -1.19 6.98 10.07
CA TYR A 71 -2.00 5.85 9.66
C TYR A 71 -1.15 4.85 8.89
N ILE A 72 -1.35 3.56 9.19
CA ILE A 72 -0.80 2.47 8.39
C ILE A 72 -1.95 1.89 7.58
N ILE A 73 -1.84 1.96 6.25
CA ILE A 73 -2.68 1.17 5.36
C ILE A 73 -1.94 -0.11 4.99
N SER A 74 -2.67 -1.21 4.92
CA SER A 74 -2.17 -2.51 4.46
C SER A 74 -2.99 -2.97 3.27
N ILE A 75 -2.33 -3.66 2.35
CA ILE A 75 -2.93 -4.34 1.22
C ILE A 75 -2.53 -5.81 1.35
N LEU A 76 -3.51 -6.66 1.59
CA LEU A 76 -3.32 -8.11 1.56
C LEU A 76 -3.60 -8.59 0.13
N THR A 77 -2.59 -9.09 -0.56
CA THR A 77 -2.77 -9.77 -1.85
C THR A 77 -2.10 -11.14 -1.79
N GLY A 78 -2.89 -12.16 -1.50
CA GLY A 78 -2.38 -13.53 -1.36
C GLY A 78 -1.28 -13.61 -0.29
N SER A 79 -0.03 -13.76 -0.72
CA SER A 79 1.13 -13.90 0.18
C SER A 79 1.84 -12.59 0.55
N PHE A 80 1.37 -11.46 0.00
CA PHE A 80 1.96 -10.14 0.17
C PHE A 80 1.14 -9.29 1.15
N ASP A 81 1.85 -8.60 2.04
CA ASP A 81 1.32 -7.58 2.97
C ASP A 81 2.13 -6.31 2.74
N ASP A 82 1.78 -5.60 1.66
CA ASP A 82 2.34 -4.30 1.36
C ASP A 82 1.71 -3.27 2.30
N ARG A 83 2.54 -2.40 2.88
CA ARG A 83 2.08 -1.40 3.83
C ARG A 83 2.48 -0.01 3.37
N SER A 84 1.64 0.97 3.65
CA SER A 84 2.03 2.37 3.50
C SER A 84 1.77 3.13 4.79
N ARG A 85 2.66 4.05 5.14
CA ARG A 85 2.48 5.00 6.24
C ARG A 85 2.09 6.35 5.67
N LEU A 86 1.02 6.89 6.23
CA LEU A 86 0.54 8.23 5.98
C LEU A 86 0.82 9.07 7.24
N THR A 87 1.37 10.26 7.09
CA THR A 87 1.55 11.22 8.19
C THR A 87 0.72 12.46 7.93
N PHE A 88 -0.04 12.87 8.95
CA PHE A 88 -0.89 14.05 8.92
C PHE A 88 -0.32 15.13 9.83
N GLU A 89 -0.41 16.38 9.39
CA GLU A 89 -0.11 17.57 10.18
C GLU A 89 -1.25 18.56 9.97
N ASP A 90 -1.74 19.20 11.03
CA ASP A 90 -2.92 20.07 10.99
C ASP A 90 -4.13 19.44 10.27
N SER A 91 -4.35 18.14 10.49
CA SER A 91 -5.38 17.32 9.85
C SER A 91 -5.29 17.23 8.32
N LYS A 92 -4.10 17.45 7.76
CA LYS A 92 -3.79 17.35 6.33
C LYS A 92 -2.70 16.32 6.07
N LEU A 93 -2.88 15.49 5.04
CA LEU A 93 -1.86 14.52 4.62
C LEU A 93 -0.61 15.27 4.14
N VAL A 94 0.53 15.09 4.80
CA VAL A 94 1.79 15.74 4.43
C VAL A 94 2.84 14.75 3.91
N LYS A 95 2.70 13.46 4.24
CA LYS A 95 3.66 12.43 3.84
C LYS A 95 2.98 11.09 3.56
N TYR A 96 3.44 10.44 2.50
CA TYR A 96 3.07 9.08 2.11
C TYR A 96 4.35 8.27 1.88
N GLU A 97 4.49 7.13 2.57
CA GLU A 97 5.66 6.25 2.47
C GLU A 97 5.20 4.81 2.26
N GLU A 98 5.79 4.10 1.28
CA GLU A 98 5.51 2.68 1.02
C GLU A 98 6.61 1.78 1.60
N TYR A 99 6.19 0.67 2.19
CA TYR A 99 7.06 -0.37 2.75
C TYR A 99 6.61 -1.73 2.21
N GLY A 100 7.58 -2.54 1.79
CA GLY A 100 7.34 -3.93 1.48
C GLY A 100 7.43 -4.79 2.74
N ARG A 101 7.40 -6.11 2.56
CA ARG A 101 7.64 -7.09 3.64
C ARG A 101 8.82 -6.69 4.53
N GLY A 102 8.61 -6.73 5.85
CA GLY A 102 9.70 -6.73 6.84
C GLY A 102 10.36 -5.37 7.13
N SER A 103 9.70 -4.25 6.82
CA SER A 103 10.26 -2.89 7.04
C SER A 103 11.42 -2.52 6.11
N ASN A 104 11.66 -3.30 5.05
CA ASN A 104 12.55 -2.88 3.98
C ASN A 104 11.77 -1.95 3.03
N PRO A 105 12.31 -0.76 2.68
CA PRO A 105 11.80 -0.02 1.55
C PRO A 105 11.85 -0.94 0.34
N LEU A 106 10.74 -1.06 -0.39
CA LEU A 106 10.72 -1.82 -1.63
C LEU A 106 11.81 -1.21 -2.50
N GLY A 107 12.83 -1.98 -2.87
CA GLY A 107 14.02 -1.55 -3.61
C GLY A 107 13.75 -0.90 -4.98
N TYR A 108 12.48 -0.69 -5.33
CA TYR A 108 12.06 0.39 -6.20
C TYR A 108 12.31 1.73 -5.50
N SER A 109 13.56 2.21 -5.57
CA SER A 109 13.82 3.65 -5.42
C SER A 109 13.16 4.37 -6.60
N ASN A 110 11.84 4.49 -6.59
CA ASN A 110 11.16 5.41 -7.48
C ASN A 110 11.38 6.79 -6.88
N LYS A 111 12.50 7.39 -7.32
CA LYS A 111 12.80 8.83 -7.40
C LYS A 111 11.71 9.68 -6.77
N ASN A 112 11.98 10.39 -5.65
CA ASN A 112 11.27 11.60 -5.23
C ASN A 112 9.98 11.91 -6.04
N HIS A 113 8.95 11.09 -5.91
CA HIS A 113 7.71 11.31 -6.65
C HIS A 113 6.92 12.23 -5.74
N MET A 114 7.20 13.54 -5.85
CA MET A 114 6.24 14.54 -5.41
C MET A 114 4.92 14.18 -6.09
N LEU A 115 3.94 13.75 -5.31
CA LEU A 115 2.57 13.60 -5.76
C LEU A 115 2.12 14.96 -6.29
N GLN A 116 2.20 15.16 -7.60
CA GLN A 116 1.76 16.38 -8.26
C GLN A 116 0.23 16.34 -8.35
N LYS A 117 -0.41 17.38 -7.83
CA LYS A 117 -1.85 17.61 -7.94
C LYS A 117 -2.28 17.65 -9.41
N GLN A 118 -3.46 17.12 -9.71
CA GLN A 118 -4.30 17.66 -10.79
C GLN A 118 -4.98 18.94 -10.30
#